data_AF-A0A9E1SXZ4-F1
#
_entry.id   AF-A0A9E1SXZ4-F1
#
_cell.length_a   1.000
_cell.length_b   1.000
_cell.length_c   1.000
_cell.angle_alpha   90.00
_cell.angle_beta   90.00
_cell.angle_gamma   90.00
#
_symmetry.space_group_name_H-M   'P 1'
#
loop_
_entity.id
_entity.type
_entity.pdbx_description
1 polymer ?
#
loop_
_entity_poly.entity_id
_entity_poly.type
_entity_poly.pdbx_seq_one_letter_code
_entity_poly.pdbx_strand_id
1 'polypeptide(L)'
;MTILIIYILIFVAAFYIVKAVSSMKKSRDDFTSLKTVTFGDESAVTPNRAASIISVIAIFAIWGSFTGSKLTPIHVPGPFIGELSFTYTAVNSLGETDDAEVRISVYDVQTGEIPEKIDIEPGLGFALNDTAQIITYRSALVKVQKNDVGGKDKKYK
;
A
#
# COMPACT_ATOMS: atom_id res chain seq x y z
N MET A 1 -6.16 -7.90 -5.54
CA MET A 1 -6.55 -8.48 -6.85
C MET A 1 -6.85 -7.42 -7.91
N THR A 2 -7.53 -6.33 -7.56
CA THR A 2 -7.91 -5.24 -8.50
C THR A 2 -6.71 -4.63 -9.27
N ILE A 3 -5.60 -4.34 -8.58
CA ILE A 3 -4.41 -3.74 -9.21
C ILE A 3 -3.79 -4.66 -10.28
N LEU A 4 -3.71 -5.96 -10.00
CA LEU A 4 -3.19 -6.96 -10.95
C LEU A 4 -4.05 -7.01 -12.21
N ILE A 5 -5.38 -6.95 -12.06
CA ILE A 5 -6.32 -6.94 -13.20
C ILE A 5 -6.11 -5.68 -14.05
N ILE A 6 -6.01 -4.50 -13.42
CA ILE A 6 -5.76 -3.24 -14.13
C ILE A 6 -4.45 -3.30 -14.90
N TYR A 7 -3.38 -3.81 -14.29
CA TYR A 7 -2.09 -4.00 -14.94
C TYR A 7 -2.21 -4.87 -16.19
N ILE A 8 -2.83 -6.06 -16.06
CA ILE A 8 -3.02 -6.98 -17.18
C ILE A 8 -3.83 -6.31 -18.29
N LEU A 9 -4.92 -5.62 -17.97
CA LEU A 9 -5.76 -4.92 -18.95
C LEU A 9 -5.00 -3.84 -19.71
N ILE A 10 -4.14 -3.04 -19.04
CA ILE A 10 -3.33 -2.01 -19.69
C ILE A 10 -2.40 -2.64 -20.73
N PHE A 11 -1.69 -3.72 -20.39
CA PHE A 11 -0.75 -4.37 -21.30
C PHE A 11 -1.46 -5.11 -22.45
N VAL A 12 -2.59 -5.74 -22.18
CA VAL A 12 -3.42 -6.36 -23.22
C VAL A 12 -3.95 -5.31 -24.19
N ALA A 13 -4.50 -4.20 -23.69
CA ALA A 13 -4.98 -3.09 -24.53
C ALA A 13 -3.83 -2.48 -25.35
N ALA A 14 -2.69 -2.21 -24.72
CA ALA A 14 -1.50 -1.70 -25.41
C ALA A 14 -1.03 -2.64 -26.52
N PHE A 15 -1.02 -3.96 -26.29
CA PHE A 15 -0.67 -4.95 -27.30
C PHE A 15 -1.59 -4.87 -28.52
N TYR A 16 -2.90 -4.84 -28.32
CA TYR A 16 -3.85 -4.73 -29.42
C TYR A 16 -3.73 -3.41 -30.18
N ILE A 17 -3.53 -2.28 -29.47
CA ILE A 17 -3.30 -0.97 -30.09
C ILE A 17 -2.04 -0.99 -30.96
N VAL A 18 -0.92 -1.48 -30.42
CA VAL A 18 0.35 -1.56 -31.17
C VAL A 18 0.21 -2.49 -32.36
N LYS A 19 -0.46 -3.64 -32.19
CA LYS A 19 -0.72 -4.61 -33.27
C LYS A 19 -1.60 -4.02 -34.37
N ALA A 20 -2.66 -3.30 -34.02
CA ALA A 20 -3.53 -2.65 -35.00
C ALA A 20 -2.75 -1.57 -35.77
N VAL A 21 -2.05 -0.67 -35.07
CA VAL A 21 -1.27 0.40 -35.69
C VAL A 21 -0.12 -0.14 -36.55
N SER A 22 0.57 -1.19 -36.10
CA SER A 22 1.65 -1.81 -36.88
C SER A 22 1.11 -2.54 -38.12
N SER A 23 -0.05 -3.17 -38.03
CA SER A 23 -0.69 -3.82 -39.18
C SER A 23 -1.16 -2.83 -40.26
N MET A 24 -1.43 -1.58 -39.88
CA MET A 24 -1.79 -0.50 -40.79
C MET A 24 -0.57 0.17 -41.45
N LYS A 25 0.64 -0.02 -40.91
CA LYS A 25 1.87 0.47 -41.53
C LYS A 25 2.30 -0.51 -42.62
N LYS A 26 2.51 0.02 -43.84
CA LYS A 26 3.06 -0.75 -44.96
C LYS A 26 4.38 -1.40 -44.53
N SER A 27 4.54 -2.70 -44.78
CA SER A 27 5.80 -3.42 -44.55
C SER A 27 6.94 -2.61 -45.17
N ARG A 28 7.99 -2.29 -44.40
CA ARG A 28 9.25 -1.90 -45.03
C ARG A 28 9.75 -3.16 -45.72
N ASP A 29 9.96 -3.08 -47.03
CA ASP A 29 10.64 -4.13 -47.78
C ASP A 29 12.07 -4.20 -47.24
N ASP A 30 12.27 -5.09 -46.25
CA ASP A 30 13.55 -5.28 -45.59
C ASP A 30 14.19 -6.55 -46.14
N PHE A 31 15.39 -6.38 -46.71
CA PHE A 31 16.17 -7.46 -47.34
C PHE A 31 16.68 -8.50 -46.33
N THR A 32 16.44 -8.27 -45.03
CA THR A 32 16.62 -9.24 -43.94
C THR A 32 15.80 -10.52 -44.15
N SER A 33 14.66 -10.45 -44.87
CA SER A 33 13.84 -11.62 -45.21
C SER A 33 14.49 -12.60 -46.21
N LEU A 34 15.51 -12.16 -46.95
CA LEU A 34 16.26 -12.98 -47.92
C LEU A 34 17.47 -13.69 -47.30
N LYS A 35 17.76 -13.42 -46.02
CA LYS A 35 18.93 -13.95 -45.33
C LYS A 35 18.53 -15.18 -44.52
N THR A 36 19.19 -16.32 -44.77
CA THR A 36 18.96 -17.55 -43.98
C THR A 36 19.46 -17.34 -42.56
N VAL A 37 18.54 -17.21 -41.61
CA VAL A 37 18.87 -16.98 -40.20
C VAL A 37 19.48 -18.25 -39.62
N THR A 38 20.77 -18.20 -39.25
CA THR A 38 21.41 -19.26 -38.45
C THR A 38 21.22 -18.96 -36.98
N PHE A 39 21.15 -20.00 -36.13
CA PHE A 39 21.17 -19.81 -34.68
C PHE A 39 22.39 -18.95 -34.29
N GLY A 40 22.15 -17.81 -33.65
CA GLY A 40 23.18 -16.82 -33.30
C GLY A 40 23.22 -15.56 -34.16
N ASP A 41 22.38 -15.41 -35.20
CA ASP A 41 22.24 -14.15 -35.93
C ASP A 41 21.39 -13.15 -35.13
N GLU A 42 22.01 -12.50 -34.13
CA GLU A 42 21.38 -11.47 -33.29
C GLU A 42 20.88 -10.25 -34.07
N SER A 43 21.43 -10.02 -35.27
CA SER A 43 21.06 -8.89 -36.13
C SER A 43 19.65 -8.99 -36.71
N ALA A 44 19.04 -10.18 -36.66
CA ALA A 44 17.64 -10.41 -37.02
C ALA A 44 16.64 -10.00 -35.91
N VAL A 45 17.11 -9.79 -34.68
CA VAL A 45 16.24 -9.39 -33.56
C VAL A 45 16.10 -7.88 -33.54
N THR A 46 14.90 -7.38 -33.87
CA THR A 46 14.61 -5.94 -33.86
C THR A 46 13.76 -5.53 -32.66
N PRO A 47 14.11 -4.43 -31.97
CA PRO A 47 13.36 -3.98 -30.79
C PRO A 47 12.07 -3.24 -31.17
N ASN A 48 11.00 -3.50 -30.43
CA ASN A 48 9.75 -2.74 -30.57
C ASN A 48 9.78 -1.45 -29.73
N ARG A 49 10.23 -0.35 -30.35
CA ARG A 49 10.34 0.96 -29.68
C ARG A 49 9.01 1.50 -29.16
N ALA A 50 7.90 1.26 -29.88
CA ALA A 50 6.59 1.72 -29.45
C ALA A 50 6.16 1.02 -28.16
N ALA A 51 6.33 -0.30 -28.08
CA ALA A 51 6.07 -1.06 -26.87
C ALA A 51 6.97 -0.62 -25.70
N SER A 52 8.25 -0.32 -25.98
CA SER A 52 9.18 0.19 -24.96
C SER A 52 8.72 1.51 -24.35
N ILE A 53 8.28 2.48 -25.16
CA ILE A 53 7.80 3.79 -24.67
C ILE A 53 6.53 3.61 -23.84
N ILE A 54 5.58 2.80 -24.33
CA ILE A 54 4.32 2.53 -23.61
C ILE A 54 4.61 1.88 -22.25
N SER A 55 5.56 0.95 -22.19
CA SER A 55 5.96 0.30 -20.93
C SER A 55 6.49 1.31 -19.90
N VAL A 56 7.34 2.24 -20.33
CA VAL A 56 7.85 3.30 -19.43
C VAL A 56 6.70 4.17 -18.92
N ILE A 57 5.79 4.62 -19.80
CA ILE A 57 4.62 5.42 -19.41
C ILE A 57 3.75 4.64 -18.41
N ALA A 58 3.50 3.35 -18.66
CA ALA A 58 2.71 2.50 -17.79
C ALA A 58 3.34 2.37 -16.39
N ILE A 59 4.66 2.21 -16.29
CA ILE A 59 5.37 2.17 -15.01
C ILE A 59 5.18 3.49 -14.26
N PHE A 60 5.35 4.62 -14.92
CA PHE A 60 5.15 5.94 -14.28
C PHE A 60 3.70 6.17 -13.85
N ALA A 61 2.72 5.73 -14.64
CA ALA A 61 1.31 5.84 -14.28
C ALA A 61 0.97 4.97 -13.06
N ILE A 62 1.46 3.72 -13.01
CA ILE A 62 1.28 2.85 -11.85
C ILE A 62 1.96 3.46 -10.63
N TRP A 63 3.22 3.87 -10.74
CA TRP A 63 3.94 4.51 -9.64
C TRP A 63 3.22 5.77 -9.14
N GLY A 64 2.74 6.62 -10.04
CA GLY A 64 1.98 7.83 -9.72
C GLY A 64 0.69 7.54 -8.97
N SER A 65 -0.01 6.45 -9.32
CA SER A 65 -1.26 6.04 -8.66
C SER A 65 -1.08 5.62 -7.20
N PHE A 66 0.10 5.12 -6.81
CA PHE A 66 0.40 4.71 -5.43
C PHE A 66 1.02 5.81 -4.57
N THR A 67 1.59 6.84 -5.20
CA THR A 67 2.33 7.89 -4.50
C THR A 67 1.50 9.16 -4.25
N GLY A 68 0.23 9.18 -4.66
CA GLY A 68 -0.59 10.40 -4.59
C GLY A 68 -0.12 11.49 -5.56
N SER A 69 0.63 11.12 -6.62
CA SER A 69 1.18 12.09 -7.56
C SER A 69 0.08 12.78 -8.36
N LYS A 70 0.16 14.11 -8.51
CA LYS A 70 -0.76 14.91 -9.34
C LYS A 70 -0.71 14.55 -10.83
N LEU A 71 0.32 13.83 -11.27
CA LEU A 71 0.51 13.44 -12.67
C LEU A 71 -0.42 12.31 -13.12
N THR A 72 -0.99 11.54 -12.19
CA THR A 72 -1.90 10.43 -12.50
C THR A 72 -3.29 10.77 -11.96
N PRO A 73 -4.36 10.67 -12.77
CA PRO A 73 -5.72 11.00 -12.34
C PRO A 73 -6.39 9.91 -11.49
N ILE A 74 -5.82 8.71 -11.47
CA ILE A 74 -6.35 7.55 -10.74
C ILE A 74 -5.37 7.23 -9.62
N HIS A 75 -5.88 7.18 -8.39
CA HIS A 75 -5.11 6.81 -7.20
C HIS A 75 -5.68 5.58 -6.52
N VAL A 76 -4.79 4.78 -5.96
CA VAL A 76 -5.17 3.70 -5.04
C VAL A 76 -5.56 4.35 -3.70
N PRO A 77 -6.55 3.81 -2.96
CA PRO A 77 -6.91 4.32 -1.65
C PRO A 77 -5.67 4.49 -0.76
N GLY A 78 -5.58 5.64 -0.11
CA GLY A 78 -4.52 5.95 0.84
C GLY A 78 -4.61 5.09 2.10
N PRO A 79 -3.65 5.27 3.04
CA PRO A 79 -3.69 4.60 4.33
C PRO A 79 -4.95 4.99 5.09
N PHE A 80 -5.35 4.14 6.03
CA PHE A 80 -6.46 4.44 6.94
C PHE A 80 -6.17 5.72 7.74
N ILE A 81 -7.16 6.61 7.81
CA ILE A 81 -7.20 7.82 8.63
C ILE A 81 -8.52 7.80 9.38
N GLY A 82 -8.48 8.04 10.68
CA GLY A 82 -9.65 8.00 11.56
C GLY A 82 -9.38 7.32 12.88
N GLU A 83 -10.45 7.08 13.63
CA GLU A 83 -10.38 6.41 14.92
C GLU A 83 -10.72 4.93 14.81
N LEU A 84 -10.03 4.11 15.59
CA LEU A 84 -10.33 2.70 15.78
C LEU A 84 -10.16 2.34 17.26
N SER A 85 -10.88 1.33 17.73
CA SER A 85 -10.70 0.81 19.08
C SER A 85 -10.72 -0.70 19.12
N PHE A 86 -10.10 -1.25 20.16
CA PHE A 86 -10.16 -2.66 20.48
C PHE A 86 -10.16 -2.85 22.00
N THR A 87 -10.77 -3.94 22.46
CA THR A 87 -10.74 -4.34 23.85
C THR A 87 -9.73 -5.45 24.08
N TYR A 88 -9.16 -5.48 25.28
CA TYR A 88 -8.27 -6.55 25.74
C TYR A 88 -8.66 -6.96 27.16
N THR A 89 -8.38 -8.23 27.47
CA THR A 89 -8.54 -8.78 28.82
C THR A 89 -7.17 -8.96 29.44
N ALA A 90 -6.97 -8.44 30.65
CA ALA A 90 -5.77 -8.64 31.44
C ALA A 90 -6.02 -9.57 32.62
N VAL A 91 -4.95 -10.20 33.11
CA VAL A 91 -4.94 -10.98 34.34
C VAL A 91 -3.86 -10.44 35.27
N ASN A 92 -4.26 -10.00 36.46
CA ASN A 92 -3.32 -9.46 37.43
C ASN A 92 -2.52 -10.56 38.16
N SER A 93 -1.62 -10.16 39.04
CA SER A 93 -0.76 -11.08 39.79
C SER A 93 -1.52 -11.96 40.81
N LEU A 94 -2.75 -11.58 41.17
CA LEU A 94 -3.68 -12.34 42.01
C LEU A 94 -4.53 -13.35 41.23
N GLY A 95 -4.47 -13.31 39.88
CA GLY A 95 -5.25 -14.17 39.01
C GLY A 95 -6.65 -13.63 38.68
N GLU A 96 -6.95 -12.39 39.04
CA GLU A 96 -8.20 -11.71 38.70
C GLU A 96 -8.15 -11.22 37.25
N THR A 97 -9.28 -11.31 36.55
CA THR A 97 -9.43 -10.90 35.15
C THR A 97 -10.17 -9.57 35.07
N ASP A 98 -9.74 -8.69 34.18
CA ASP A 98 -10.39 -7.40 33.94
C ASP A 98 -10.25 -7.00 32.47
N ASP A 99 -11.20 -6.21 31.97
CA ASP A 99 -11.26 -5.78 30.57
C ASP A 99 -11.01 -4.27 30.45
N ALA A 100 -10.24 -3.88 29.42
CA ALA A 100 -9.99 -2.48 29.10
C ALA A 100 -10.02 -2.23 27.60
N GLU A 101 -10.25 -0.98 27.21
CA GLU A 101 -10.32 -0.51 25.84
C GLU A 101 -9.11 0.35 25.48
N VAL A 102 -8.58 0.13 24.27
CA VAL A 102 -7.58 1.00 23.65
C VAL A 102 -8.24 1.74 22.50
N ARG A 103 -8.21 3.07 22.54
CA ARG A 103 -8.65 3.93 21.43
C ARG A 103 -7.45 4.54 20.71
N ILE A 104 -7.44 4.41 19.38
CA ILE A 104 -6.34 4.87 18.54
C ILE A 104 -6.88 5.86 17.52
N SER A 105 -6.29 7.05 17.48
CA SER A 105 -6.51 8.03 16.41
C SER A 105 -5.36 7.96 15.41
N VAL A 106 -5.69 7.72 14.13
CA VAL A 106 -4.73 7.76 13.03
C VAL A 106 -4.93 9.03 12.23
N TYR A 107 -3.89 9.84 12.10
CA TYR A 107 -3.96 11.15 11.44
C TYR A 107 -2.81 11.36 10.45
N ASP A 108 -3.04 12.23 9.47
CA ASP A 108 -2.04 12.58 8.48
C ASP A 108 -1.32 13.87 8.86
N VAL A 109 -0.02 13.77 9.12
CA VAL A 109 0.82 14.94 9.46
C VAL A 109 0.91 15.95 8.31
N GLN A 110 0.67 15.52 7.06
CA GLN A 110 0.77 16.39 5.88
C GLN A 110 -0.38 17.40 5.77
N THR A 111 -1.51 17.16 6.44
CA THR A 111 -2.63 18.12 6.46
C THR A 111 -2.33 19.32 7.35
N GLY A 112 -1.35 19.20 8.26
CA GLY A 112 -1.05 20.20 9.28
C GLY A 112 -2.02 20.19 10.46
N GLU A 113 -3.02 19.32 10.45
CA GLU A 113 -4.00 19.16 11.52
C GLU A 113 -3.58 18.00 12.42
N ILE A 114 -3.15 18.32 13.64
CA ILE A 114 -2.87 17.32 14.67
C ILE A 114 -4.12 17.23 15.55
N PRO A 115 -4.81 16.08 15.59
CA PRO A 115 -5.98 15.94 16.44
C PRO A 115 -5.58 16.06 17.91
N GLU A 116 -6.50 16.55 18.73
CA GLU A 116 -6.32 16.52 20.18
C GLU A 116 -6.24 15.08 20.69
N LYS A 117 -5.53 14.89 21.80
CA LYS A 117 -5.45 13.57 22.41
C LYS A 117 -6.85 13.15 22.84
N ILE A 118 -7.27 11.95 22.44
CA ILE A 118 -8.53 11.37 22.86
C ILE A 118 -8.55 11.35 24.39
N ASP A 119 -9.58 11.99 24.97
CA ASP A 119 -9.88 11.89 26.39
C ASP A 119 -10.74 10.63 26.62
N ILE A 120 -10.32 9.80 27.57
CA ILE A 120 -11.03 8.58 27.94
C ILE A 120 -10.98 8.41 29.46
N GLU A 121 -12.10 7.99 30.03
CA GLU A 121 -12.13 7.61 31.43
C GLU A 121 -11.29 6.35 31.64
N PRO A 122 -10.40 6.30 32.66
CA PRO A 122 -9.52 5.16 32.87
C PRO A 122 -10.23 3.82 33.09
N GLY A 123 -11.51 3.83 33.51
CA GLY A 123 -12.21 2.63 33.97
C GLY A 123 -12.11 2.45 35.49
N LEU A 124 -12.89 1.50 36.01
CA LEU A 124 -12.99 1.24 37.46
C LEU A 124 -12.09 0.10 37.95
N GLY A 125 -11.61 -0.74 37.04
CA GLY A 125 -10.84 -1.93 37.35
C GLY A 125 -9.33 -1.69 37.45
N PHE A 126 -8.54 -2.77 37.43
CA PHE A 126 -7.08 -2.68 37.46
C PHE A 126 -6.49 -2.50 36.05
N ALA A 127 -7.18 -3.01 35.01
CA ALA A 127 -6.86 -2.76 33.62
C ALA A 127 -7.49 -1.42 33.22
N LEU A 128 -6.67 -0.47 32.79
CA LEU A 128 -7.11 0.88 32.50
C LEU A 128 -7.15 1.13 31.00
N ASN A 129 -8.12 1.93 30.58
CA ASN A 129 -8.27 2.33 29.19
C ASN A 129 -7.09 3.18 28.73
N ASP A 130 -6.66 2.97 27.47
CA ASP A 130 -5.54 3.66 26.86
C ASP A 130 -5.93 4.44 25.62
N THR A 131 -5.13 5.48 25.33
CA THR A 131 -5.21 6.19 24.06
C THR A 131 -3.85 6.29 23.37
N ALA A 132 -3.88 6.15 22.05
CA ALA A 132 -2.71 6.36 21.21
C ALA A 132 -3.05 7.24 20.00
N GLN A 133 -2.08 8.04 19.60
CA GLN A 133 -2.12 8.78 18.35
C GLN A 133 -1.01 8.25 17.45
N ILE A 134 -1.38 7.90 16.21
CA ILE A 134 -0.46 7.29 15.24
C ILE A 134 -0.51 8.11 13.97
N ILE A 135 0.67 8.48 13.47
CA ILE A 135 0.80 9.15 12.18
C ILE A 135 0.60 8.11 11.07
N THR A 136 -0.12 8.45 10.00
CA THR A 136 -0.24 7.62 8.79
C THR A 136 1.14 7.12 8.31
N TYR A 137 1.17 5.88 7.81
CA TYR A 137 2.40 5.17 7.40
C TYR A 137 3.42 4.91 8.51
N ARG A 138 3.11 5.20 9.78
CA ARG A 138 3.95 4.87 10.94
C ARG A 138 3.34 3.76 11.76
N SER A 139 4.17 3.18 12.62
CA SER A 139 3.78 2.18 13.60
C SER A 139 4.12 2.68 15.00
N ALA A 140 3.27 2.36 15.97
CA ALA A 140 3.53 2.61 17.39
C ALA A 140 3.28 1.34 18.20
N LEU A 141 4.04 1.16 19.28
CA LEU A 141 3.79 0.13 20.27
C LEU A 141 2.95 0.71 21.41
N VAL A 142 1.71 0.24 21.54
CA VAL A 142 0.86 0.57 22.70
C VAL A 142 1.20 -0.40 23.82
N LYS A 143 1.83 0.11 24.89
CA LYS A 143 2.13 -0.67 26.09
C LYS A 143 1.01 -0.52 27.09
N VAL A 144 -0.03 -1.35 26.94
CA VAL A 144 -1.25 -1.30 27.77
C VAL A 144 -0.97 -1.45 29.26
N GLN A 145 0.03 -2.26 29.63
CA GLN A 145 0.41 -2.47 31.04
C GLN A 145 1.01 -1.25 31.75
N LYS A 146 1.20 -0.12 31.06
CA LYS A 146 1.96 1.02 31.58
C LYS A 146 1.14 1.89 32.53
N ASN A 147 -0.15 2.06 32.26
CA ASN A 147 -1.11 2.79 33.11
C ASN A 147 -1.84 1.84 34.08
N ASP A 148 -1.91 0.54 33.77
CA ASP A 148 -2.56 -0.48 34.61
C ASP A 148 -2.02 -0.54 36.05
N VAL A 149 -2.95 -0.82 36.98
CA VAL A 149 -2.62 -1.04 38.39
C VAL A 149 -1.97 -2.41 38.54
N GLY A 150 -0.72 -2.45 39.00
CA GLY A 150 0.05 -3.69 39.11
C GLY A 150 0.65 -4.17 37.78
N GLY A 151 0.59 -3.39 36.70
CA GLY A 151 1.14 -3.75 35.38
C GLY A 151 2.65 -4.02 35.34
N LYS A 152 3.39 -3.71 36.42
CA LYS A 152 4.83 -4.04 36.58
C LYS A 152 5.07 -5.42 37.20
N ASP A 153 4.02 -6.10 37.67
CA ASP A 153 4.15 -7.40 38.30
C ASP A 153 4.54 -8.48 37.29
N LYS A 154 5.47 -9.36 37.67
CA LYS A 154 5.95 -10.43 36.78
C LYS A 154 4.88 -11.43 36.33
N LYS A 155 3.76 -11.51 37.05
CA LYS A 155 2.64 -12.41 36.76
C LYS A 155 1.50 -11.72 36.01
N TYR A 156 1.61 -10.41 35.76
CA TYR A 156 0.65 -9.67 34.95
C TYR A 156 0.73 -10.14 33.50
N LYS A 157 -0.41 -10.42 32.89
CA LYS A 157 -0.47 -10.92 31.51
C LYS A 157 -1.71 -10.44 30.79
#